data_AF-A0AAT9FJP2-F1
#
_entry.id   AF-A0AAT9FJP2-F1
#
_cell.length_a   1.000
_cell.length_b   1.000
_cell.length_c   1.000
_cell.angle_alpha   90.00
_cell.angle_beta   90.00
_cell.angle_gamma   90.00
#
_symmetry.space_group_name_H-M   'P 1'
#
loop_
_entity.id
_entity.type
_entity.pdbx_description
1 polymer ?
#
loop_
_entity_poly.entity_id
_entity_poly.type
_entity_poly.pdbx_seq_one_letter_code
_entity_poly.pdbx_strand_id
1 'polypeptide(L)'
;MIPRLQYSADLRSLFFLGLTLTLLSLHFSRVISSGWIYLLTCPLAFICCIIAHNHMHAGTFVRKGWNNTLSVFIMFGSGQPPTGIITAHNERHHQGMESEQDFVKTSLVRSSNNLLNVILFPFFSVAKMYREKPSDLKSWRKRRPKLYRQALLERAIFYSVMLVLLVIDWKQTLLTFAIPWVFGQYCLIAINLLQHQDCDHASDWNHSRNLTGKTGNWFLLNNGFHTAHHLKPSMHWSLLPAYHKKHIEAHMDPSLNHKSLCHLIWCRINRPPRHA
;
A
#
# COMPACT_ATOMS: atom_id res chain seq x y z
N MET A 1 0.99 14.89 -27.31
CA MET A 1 2.19 14.30 -26.65
C MET A 1 1.82 12.92 -26.16
N ILE A 2 2.47 11.84 -26.62
CA ILE A 2 2.14 10.47 -26.21
C ILE A 2 2.78 10.16 -24.84
N PRO A 3 2.07 9.52 -23.89
CA PRO A 3 2.66 9.12 -22.60
C PRO A 3 3.74 8.04 -22.79
N ARG A 4 4.93 8.25 -22.20
CA ARG A 4 6.05 7.31 -22.22
C ARG A 4 6.34 6.77 -20.82
N LEU A 5 6.26 5.46 -20.66
CA LEU A 5 6.59 4.76 -19.42
C LEU A 5 8.09 4.84 -19.12
N GLN A 6 8.45 4.86 -17.83
CA GLN A 6 9.84 4.68 -17.41
C GLN A 6 10.27 3.22 -17.62
N TYR A 7 9.40 2.28 -17.24
CA TYR A 7 9.61 0.85 -17.39
C TYR A 7 8.38 0.23 -18.05
N SER A 8 8.59 -0.64 -19.05
CA SER A 8 7.50 -1.38 -19.70
C SER A 8 6.71 -2.25 -18.72
N ALA A 9 7.35 -2.66 -17.62
CA ALA A 9 6.74 -3.44 -16.55
C ALA A 9 5.51 -2.75 -15.93
N ASP A 10 5.42 -1.42 -15.95
CA ASP A 10 4.26 -0.67 -15.46
C ASP A 10 2.98 -0.86 -16.28
N LEU A 11 3.06 -1.46 -17.48
CA LEU A 11 1.86 -1.94 -18.19
C LEU A 11 1.02 -2.85 -17.30
N ARG A 12 1.65 -3.62 -16.40
CA ARG A 12 0.95 -4.45 -15.42
C ARG A 12 0.20 -3.62 -14.38
N SER A 13 0.82 -2.56 -13.87
CA SER A 13 0.17 -1.60 -12.96
C SER A 13 -1.04 -0.95 -13.64
N LEU A 14 -0.87 -0.50 -14.89
CA LEU A 14 -1.95 0.11 -15.68
C LEU A 14 -3.09 -0.86 -15.99
N PHE A 15 -2.77 -2.12 -16.31
CA PHE A 15 -3.77 -3.17 -16.51
C PHE A 15 -4.62 -3.39 -15.27
N PHE A 16 -4.00 -3.61 -14.11
CA PHE A 16 -4.75 -3.83 -12.88
C PHE A 16 -5.58 -2.61 -12.46
N LEU A 17 -5.02 -1.40 -12.58
CA LEU A 17 -5.77 -0.18 -12.31
C LEU A 17 -6.97 -0.04 -13.25
N GLY A 18 -6.77 -0.23 -14.56
CA GLY A 18 -7.84 -0.18 -15.56
C GLY A 18 -8.94 -1.19 -15.28
N LEU A 19 -8.57 -2.46 -15.06
CA LEU A 19 -9.51 -3.52 -14.70
C LEU A 19 -10.31 -3.19 -13.43
N THR A 20 -9.63 -2.67 -12.40
CA THR A 20 -10.29 -2.28 -11.14
C THR A 20 -11.32 -1.19 -11.39
N LEU A 21 -10.93 -0.10 -12.06
CA LEU A 21 -11.82 1.03 -12.33
C LEU A 21 -13.00 0.60 -13.22
N THR A 22 -12.77 -0.24 -14.23
CA THR A 22 -13.84 -0.79 -15.06
C THR A 22 -14.84 -1.61 -14.23
N LEU A 23 -14.37 -2.52 -13.38
CA LEU A 23 -15.26 -3.32 -12.53
C LEU A 23 -16.03 -2.46 -11.52
N LEU A 24 -15.39 -1.46 -10.92
CA LEU A 24 -16.06 -0.51 -10.04
C LEU A 24 -17.13 0.30 -10.80
N SER A 25 -16.83 0.76 -12.01
CA SER A 25 -17.81 1.47 -12.85
C SER A 25 -19.00 0.58 -13.23
N LEU A 26 -18.75 -0.66 -13.66
CA LEU A 26 -19.81 -1.63 -14.00
C LEU A 26 -20.69 -2.00 -12.79
N HIS A 27 -20.08 -2.04 -11.60
CA HIS A 27 -20.81 -2.26 -10.36
C HIS A 27 -21.65 -1.04 -10.00
N PHE A 28 -21.07 0.15 -10.05
CA PHE A 28 -21.79 1.39 -9.75
C PHE A 28 -22.98 1.60 -10.69
N SER A 29 -22.80 1.31 -11.99
CA SER A 29 -23.87 1.39 -13.00
C SER A 29 -24.88 0.24 -12.91
N ARG A 30 -24.73 -0.67 -11.95
CA ARG A 30 -25.58 -1.87 -11.73
C ARG A 30 -25.64 -2.83 -12.93
N VAL A 31 -24.72 -2.73 -13.88
CA VAL A 31 -24.56 -3.73 -14.96
C VAL A 31 -24.14 -5.06 -14.35
N ILE A 32 -23.31 -5.02 -13.31
CA ILE A 32 -23.01 -6.17 -12.44
C ILE A 32 -23.48 -5.82 -11.03
N SER A 33 -24.57 -6.42 -10.57
CA SER A 33 -25.14 -6.16 -9.23
C SER A 33 -24.89 -7.29 -8.23
N SER A 34 -24.26 -8.37 -8.66
CA SER A 34 -23.99 -9.53 -7.82
C SER A 34 -22.90 -9.24 -6.78
N GLY A 35 -23.13 -9.63 -5.53
CA GLY A 35 -22.12 -9.56 -4.46
C GLY A 35 -20.86 -10.36 -4.73
N TRP A 36 -20.89 -11.33 -5.66
CA TRP A 36 -19.70 -12.07 -6.08
C TRP A 36 -18.60 -11.16 -6.67
N ILE A 37 -18.96 -9.97 -7.14
CA ILE A 37 -17.99 -9.00 -7.66
C ILE A 37 -16.93 -8.60 -6.61
N TYR A 38 -17.25 -8.68 -5.31
CA TYR A 38 -16.31 -8.37 -4.23
C TYR A 38 -15.12 -9.34 -4.19
N LEU A 39 -15.29 -10.59 -4.66
CA LEU A 39 -14.16 -11.53 -4.79
C LEU A 39 -13.10 -11.04 -5.77
N LEU A 40 -13.47 -10.16 -6.70
CA LEU A 40 -12.55 -9.55 -7.66
C LEU A 40 -12.11 -8.16 -7.20
N THR A 41 -13.05 -7.29 -6.85
CA THR A 41 -12.75 -5.88 -6.55
C THR A 41 -11.94 -5.71 -5.27
N CYS A 42 -12.14 -6.52 -4.24
CA CYS A 42 -11.38 -6.42 -2.99
C CYS A 42 -9.87 -6.73 -3.19
N PRO A 43 -9.47 -7.89 -3.76
CA PRO A 43 -8.06 -8.13 -4.08
C PRO A 43 -7.46 -7.10 -5.06
N LEU A 44 -8.25 -6.65 -6.04
CA LEU A 44 -7.81 -5.64 -7.00
C LEU A 44 -7.59 -4.25 -6.35
N ALA A 45 -8.44 -3.86 -5.40
CA ALA A 45 -8.24 -2.63 -4.62
C ALA A 45 -6.98 -2.72 -3.74
N PHE A 46 -6.69 -3.89 -3.17
CA PHE A 46 -5.41 -4.13 -2.50
C PHE A 46 -4.22 -3.96 -3.45
N ILE A 47 -4.28 -4.51 -4.67
CA ILE A 47 -3.26 -4.28 -5.71
C ILE A 47 -3.15 -2.80 -6.08
N CYS A 48 -4.26 -2.06 -6.17
CA CYS A 48 -4.24 -0.61 -6.39
C CYS A 48 -3.55 0.16 -5.26
N CYS A 49 -3.63 -0.30 -4.01
CA CYS A 49 -2.86 0.26 -2.91
C CYS A 49 -1.34 0.05 -3.12
N ILE A 50 -0.93 -1.11 -3.64
CA ILE A 50 0.47 -1.38 -4.02
C ILE A 50 0.90 -0.52 -5.22
N ILE A 51 0.02 -0.32 -6.21
CA ILE A 51 0.28 0.60 -7.34
C ILE A 51 0.50 2.02 -6.82
N ALA A 52 -0.35 2.51 -5.91
CA ALA A 52 -0.21 3.81 -5.29
C ALA A 52 1.13 3.94 -4.56
N HIS A 53 1.47 2.94 -3.74
CA HIS A 53 2.74 2.83 -3.05
C HIS A 53 3.94 2.94 -4.02
N ASN A 54 3.96 2.11 -5.06
CA ASN A 54 5.05 2.07 -6.04
C ASN A 54 5.16 3.39 -6.81
N HIS A 55 4.02 3.97 -7.23
CA HIS A 55 3.97 5.23 -7.96
C HIS A 55 4.54 6.41 -7.16
N MET A 56 4.34 6.40 -5.83
CA MET A 56 4.84 7.44 -4.93
C MET A 56 6.34 7.32 -4.64
N HIS A 57 6.91 6.14 -4.81
CA HIS A 57 8.35 5.90 -4.69
C HIS A 57 9.10 6.11 -6.00
N ALA A 58 8.56 5.60 -7.11
CA ALA A 58 9.09 5.72 -8.46
C ALA A 58 7.94 6.00 -9.44
N GLY A 59 7.98 7.17 -10.08
CA GLY A 59 6.94 7.59 -11.01
C GLY A 59 6.83 6.65 -12.22
N THR A 60 5.60 6.32 -12.62
CA THR A 60 5.31 5.39 -13.72
C THR A 60 5.73 5.92 -15.10
N PHE A 61 5.54 7.21 -15.33
CA PHE A 61 5.88 7.90 -16.58
C PHE A 61 7.14 8.73 -16.45
N VAL A 62 7.83 8.94 -17.57
CA VAL A 62 9.01 9.82 -17.64
C VAL A 62 8.63 11.28 -17.31
N ARG A 63 7.43 11.70 -17.73
CA ARG A 63 6.96 13.09 -17.55
C ARG A 63 6.07 13.21 -16.33
N LYS A 64 6.36 14.21 -15.49
CA LYS A 64 5.58 14.51 -14.28
C LYS A 64 4.10 14.78 -14.53
N GLY A 65 3.75 15.46 -15.63
CA GLY A 65 2.34 15.72 -15.98
C GLY A 65 1.52 14.44 -16.07
N TRP A 66 2.06 13.40 -16.73
CA TRP A 66 1.40 12.10 -16.84
C TRP A 66 1.33 11.35 -15.51
N ASN A 67 2.33 11.49 -14.63
CA ASN A 67 2.26 10.94 -13.27
C ASN A 67 1.16 11.60 -12.44
N ASN A 68 1.03 12.93 -12.51
CA ASN A 68 -0.03 13.66 -11.82
C ASN A 68 -1.41 13.22 -12.33
N THR A 69 -1.57 13.05 -13.64
CA THR A 69 -2.82 12.51 -14.22
C THR A 69 -3.08 11.09 -13.74
N LEU A 70 -2.09 10.20 -13.74
CA LEU A 70 -2.25 8.83 -13.25
C LEU A 70 -2.63 8.79 -11.76
N SER A 71 -2.07 9.68 -10.94
CA SER A 71 -2.40 9.79 -9.52
C SER A 71 -3.89 10.03 -9.27
N VAL A 72 -4.57 10.77 -10.16
CA VAL A 72 -6.03 10.98 -10.11
C VAL A 72 -6.81 9.69 -10.37
N PHE A 73 -6.31 8.79 -11.22
CA PHE A 73 -6.97 7.50 -11.43
C PHE A 73 -6.66 6.50 -10.31
N ILE A 74 -5.40 6.47 -9.85
CA ILE A 74 -4.97 5.59 -8.76
C ILE A 74 -5.83 5.80 -7.50
N MET A 75 -6.12 7.05 -7.12
CA MET A 75 -6.89 7.32 -5.89
C MET A 75 -8.28 6.70 -5.87
N PHE A 76 -8.92 6.49 -7.03
CA PHE A 76 -10.22 5.82 -7.11
C PHE A 76 -10.11 4.29 -7.11
N GLY A 77 -8.94 3.74 -7.45
CA GLY A 77 -8.64 2.31 -7.26
C GLY A 77 -8.26 1.99 -5.81
N SER A 78 -7.51 2.88 -5.15
CA SER A 78 -6.97 2.66 -3.80
C SER A 78 -7.77 3.31 -2.67
N GLY A 79 -8.73 4.18 -2.97
CA GLY A 79 -9.59 4.85 -2.00
C GLY A 79 -8.95 5.99 -1.21
N GLN A 80 -7.81 6.49 -1.65
CA GLN A 80 -7.14 7.64 -1.04
C GLN A 80 -6.24 8.38 -2.03
N PRO A 81 -6.07 9.70 -1.90
CA PRO A 81 -5.05 10.46 -2.62
C PRO A 81 -3.64 9.86 -2.45
N PRO A 82 -2.88 9.53 -3.52
CA PRO A 82 -1.54 8.96 -3.43
C PRO A 82 -0.58 9.80 -2.58
N THR A 83 -0.69 11.13 -2.63
CA THR A 83 0.12 12.02 -1.78
C THR A 83 -0.07 11.78 -0.27
N GLY A 84 -1.19 11.17 0.14
CA GLY A 84 -1.44 10.79 1.53
C GLY A 84 -0.45 9.76 2.08
N ILE A 85 0.16 8.96 1.21
CA ILE A 85 1.12 7.92 1.60
C ILE A 85 2.47 8.52 2.03
N ILE A 86 2.85 9.68 1.51
CA ILE A 86 4.20 10.25 1.71
C ILE A 86 4.54 10.37 3.19
N THR A 87 3.67 10.98 4.00
CA THR A 87 3.98 11.17 5.42
C THR A 87 4.01 9.83 6.14
N ALA A 88 2.92 9.05 6.02
CA ALA A 88 2.75 7.83 6.80
C ALA A 88 3.84 6.80 6.48
N HIS A 89 4.15 6.66 5.19
CA HIS A 89 5.04 5.61 4.72
C HIS A 89 6.46 6.11 4.44
N ASN A 90 6.64 7.14 3.62
CA ASN A 90 7.97 7.54 3.18
C ASN A 90 8.75 8.29 4.27
N GLU A 91 8.07 9.15 5.03
CA GLU A 91 8.72 9.98 6.07
C GLU A 91 8.72 9.29 7.43
N ARG A 92 7.61 8.67 7.84
CA ARG A 92 7.50 8.07 9.18
C ARG A 92 7.94 6.62 9.23
N HIS A 93 7.45 5.77 8.33
CA HIS A 93 7.80 4.35 8.36
C HIS A 93 9.18 4.03 7.77
N HIS A 94 9.54 4.57 6.59
CA HIS A 94 10.84 4.30 5.98
C HIS A 94 12.01 4.97 6.70
N GLN A 95 11.88 6.25 7.11
CA GLN A 95 12.98 6.98 7.76
C GLN A 95 12.99 6.80 9.28
N GLY A 96 11.83 6.52 9.88
CA GLY A 96 11.64 6.42 11.33
C GLY A 96 11.02 5.09 11.75
N MET A 97 11.34 3.99 11.07
CA MET A 97 10.81 2.65 11.36
C MET A 97 10.88 2.34 12.86
N GLU A 98 9.77 1.86 13.43
CA GLU A 98 9.61 1.56 14.88
C GLU A 98 9.75 2.75 15.85
N SER A 99 9.96 3.97 15.35
CA SER A 99 9.95 5.16 16.20
C SER A 99 8.53 5.50 16.70
N GLU A 100 8.44 6.40 17.68
CA GLU A 100 7.15 6.91 18.14
C GLU A 100 6.35 7.63 17.05
N GLN A 101 6.99 8.11 15.98
CA GLN A 101 6.30 8.78 14.87
C GLN A 101 5.76 7.79 13.83
N ASP A 102 6.22 6.53 13.85
CA ASP A 102 5.77 5.49 12.93
C ASP A 102 4.35 5.03 13.30
N PHE A 103 3.42 5.28 12.38
CA PHE A 103 2.01 4.92 12.55
C PHE A 103 1.76 3.43 12.49
N VAL A 104 2.69 2.66 11.92
CA VAL A 104 2.62 1.21 11.76
C VAL A 104 3.75 0.52 12.53
N LYS A 105 4.23 1.13 13.63
CA LYS A 105 5.19 0.45 14.52
C LYS A 105 4.58 -0.83 15.09
N THR A 106 5.29 -1.95 15.00
CA THR A 106 4.75 -3.28 15.34
C THR A 106 4.36 -3.42 16.80
N SER A 107 4.92 -2.57 17.66
CA SER A 107 4.67 -2.52 19.11
C SER A 107 3.27 -2.01 19.51
N LEU A 108 2.43 -1.56 18.56
CA LEU A 108 1.03 -1.16 18.80
C LEU A 108 0.11 -2.32 19.22
N VAL A 109 0.49 -3.55 18.91
CA VAL A 109 -0.23 -4.75 19.32
C VAL A 109 0.71 -5.69 20.07
N ARG A 110 0.23 -6.22 21.20
CA ARG A 110 1.03 -7.07 22.11
C ARG A 110 0.21 -8.20 22.74
N SER A 111 -0.91 -8.59 22.12
CA SER A 111 -1.71 -9.72 22.62
C SER A 111 -0.88 -11.01 22.56
N SER A 112 -1.08 -11.90 23.53
CA SER A 112 -0.56 -13.28 23.47
C SER A 112 -1.20 -14.09 22.33
N ASN A 113 -2.37 -13.67 21.85
CA ASN A 113 -3.01 -14.24 20.68
C ASN A 113 -2.53 -13.53 19.40
N ASN A 114 -1.73 -14.23 18.60
CA ASN A 114 -1.17 -13.68 17.37
C ASN A 114 -2.22 -13.35 16.30
N LEU A 115 -3.31 -14.13 16.21
CA LEU A 115 -4.39 -13.82 15.27
C LEU A 115 -5.06 -12.50 15.62
N LEU A 116 -5.29 -12.24 16.92
CA LEU A 116 -5.83 -10.96 17.37
C LEU A 116 -4.88 -9.80 17.04
N ASN A 117 -3.55 -9.99 17.14
CA ASN A 117 -2.61 -8.95 16.72
C ASN A 117 -2.78 -8.60 15.24
N VAL A 118 -2.87 -9.59 14.35
CA VAL A 118 -3.05 -9.35 12.91
C VAL A 118 -4.38 -8.65 12.63
N ILE A 119 -5.46 -9.04 13.33
CA ILE A 119 -6.78 -8.46 13.14
C ILE A 119 -6.85 -7.01 13.65
N LEU A 120 -6.30 -6.75 14.83
CA LEU A 120 -6.45 -5.46 15.51
C LEU A 120 -5.45 -4.41 15.04
N PHE A 121 -4.30 -4.83 14.50
CA PHE A 121 -3.22 -3.91 14.16
C PHE A 121 -3.60 -2.79 13.18
N PRO A 122 -4.35 -3.05 12.09
CA PRO A 122 -4.83 -1.98 11.22
C PRO A 122 -5.65 -0.92 11.96
N PHE A 123 -6.51 -1.34 12.90
CA PHE A 123 -7.34 -0.41 13.68
C PHE A 123 -6.50 0.44 14.63
N PHE A 124 -5.53 -0.15 15.34
CA PHE A 124 -4.63 0.60 16.22
C PHE A 124 -3.74 1.57 15.44
N SER A 125 -3.23 1.16 14.28
CA SER A 125 -2.41 2.00 13.40
C SER A 125 -3.20 3.22 12.91
N VAL A 126 -4.42 2.99 12.44
CA VAL A 126 -5.33 4.07 12.00
C VAL A 126 -5.69 4.99 13.17
N ALA A 127 -6.02 4.43 14.35
CA ALA A 127 -6.33 5.23 15.53
C ALA A 127 -5.16 6.12 15.98
N LYS A 128 -3.92 5.61 15.93
CA LYS A 128 -2.72 6.42 16.19
C LYS A 128 -2.57 7.55 15.17
N MET A 129 -2.70 7.25 13.88
CA MET A 129 -2.63 8.26 12.82
C MET A 129 -3.66 9.37 13.01
N TYR A 130 -4.90 9.03 13.35
CA TYR A 130 -5.96 10.00 13.64
C TYR A 130 -5.71 10.81 14.90
N ARG A 131 -5.13 10.21 15.95
CA ARG A 131 -4.81 10.89 17.21
C ARG A 131 -3.71 11.93 17.02
N GLU A 132 -2.67 11.58 16.26
CA GLU A 132 -1.51 12.46 16.05
C GLU A 132 -1.75 13.59 15.04
N LYS A 133 -2.77 13.46 14.18
CA LYS A 133 -3.18 14.48 13.19
C LYS A 133 -1.98 15.13 12.49
N PRO A 134 -1.20 14.38 11.70
CA PRO A 134 0.03 14.90 11.11
C PRO A 134 -0.25 16.18 10.31
N SER A 135 0.48 17.26 10.64
CA SER A 135 0.23 18.61 10.10
C SER A 135 0.96 18.90 8.79
N ASP A 136 1.21 17.87 7.99
CA ASP A 136 2.22 17.93 6.92
C ASP A 136 1.84 18.90 5.81
N LEU A 137 0.55 19.09 5.54
CA LEU A 137 0.10 20.11 4.58
C LEU A 137 0.55 21.53 4.98
N LYS A 138 0.53 21.85 6.29
CA LYS A 138 1.00 23.14 6.80
C LYS A 138 2.51 23.29 6.58
N SER A 139 3.25 22.21 6.78
CA SER A 139 4.70 22.19 6.58
C SER A 139 5.08 22.26 5.09
N TRP A 140 4.38 21.53 4.23
CA TRP A 140 4.59 21.45 2.80
C TRP A 140 4.24 22.75 2.08
N ARG A 141 3.27 23.54 2.59
CA ARG A 141 2.96 24.86 2.02
C ARG A 141 4.19 25.75 1.89
N LYS A 142 5.10 25.71 2.87
CA LYS A 142 6.36 26.45 2.86
C LYS A 142 7.50 25.65 2.22
N ARG A 143 7.70 24.38 2.63
CA ARG A 143 8.89 23.59 2.28
C ARG A 143 8.80 22.88 0.92
N ARG A 144 7.59 22.53 0.46
CA ARG A 144 7.35 21.75 -0.76
C ARG A 144 6.10 22.25 -1.51
N PRO A 145 6.06 23.52 -1.97
CA PRO A 145 4.84 24.16 -2.48
C PRO A 145 4.25 23.48 -3.72
N LYS A 146 5.05 22.77 -4.52
CA LYS A 146 4.55 21.97 -5.66
C LYS A 146 3.80 20.73 -5.16
N LEU A 147 4.35 20.02 -4.16
CA LEU A 147 3.70 18.85 -3.56
C LEU A 147 2.43 19.27 -2.81
N TYR A 148 2.47 20.38 -2.07
CA TYR A 148 1.30 20.94 -1.41
C TYR A 148 0.14 21.21 -2.38
N ARG A 149 0.40 21.86 -3.51
CA ARG A 149 -0.62 22.12 -4.54
C ARG A 149 -1.17 20.83 -5.14
N GLN A 150 -0.32 19.85 -5.41
CA GLN A 150 -0.75 18.53 -5.88
C GLN A 150 -1.65 17.84 -4.85
N ALA A 151 -1.24 17.84 -3.58
CA ALA A 151 -1.97 17.24 -2.48
C ALA A 151 -3.35 17.87 -2.26
N LEU A 152 -3.48 19.19 -2.46
CA LEU A 152 -4.77 19.88 -2.45
C LEU A 152 -5.63 19.53 -3.66
N LEU A 153 -5.04 19.50 -4.87
CA LEU A 153 -5.76 19.15 -6.09
C LEU A 153 -6.33 17.73 -6.02
N GLU A 154 -5.52 16.75 -5.60
CA GLU A 154 -5.96 15.35 -5.45
C GLU A 154 -7.11 15.25 -4.43
N ARG A 155 -7.00 15.91 -3.28
CA ARG A 155 -8.07 15.93 -2.26
C ARG A 155 -9.34 16.59 -2.80
N ALA A 156 -9.22 17.74 -3.47
CA ALA A 156 -10.35 18.44 -4.04
C ALA A 156 -11.08 17.56 -5.06
N ILE A 157 -10.36 16.99 -6.03
CA ILE A 157 -10.96 16.10 -7.03
C ILE A 157 -11.59 14.88 -6.37
N PHE A 158 -10.87 14.21 -5.46
CA PHE A 158 -11.37 13.00 -4.80
C PHE A 158 -12.67 13.27 -4.03
N TYR A 159 -12.69 14.28 -3.15
CA TYR A 159 -13.87 14.57 -2.35
C TYR A 159 -15.03 15.12 -3.18
N SER A 160 -14.77 15.93 -4.20
CA SER A 160 -15.82 16.42 -5.10
C SER A 160 -16.47 15.29 -5.89
N VAL A 161 -15.68 14.38 -6.48
CA VAL A 161 -16.22 13.22 -7.20
C VAL A 161 -16.99 12.32 -6.24
N MET A 162 -16.45 12.02 -5.06
CA MET A 162 -17.16 11.19 -4.08
C MET A 162 -18.45 11.82 -3.58
N LEU A 163 -18.47 13.13 -3.36
CA LEU A 163 -19.69 13.85 -3.00
C LEU A 163 -20.75 13.74 -4.09
N VAL A 164 -20.38 13.93 -5.35
CA VAL A 164 -21.29 13.77 -6.49
C VAL A 164 -21.85 12.35 -6.56
N LEU A 165 -21.00 11.33 -6.44
CA LEU A 165 -21.45 9.93 -6.46
C LEU A 165 -22.39 9.61 -5.27
N LEU A 166 -22.08 10.11 -4.07
CA LEU A 166 -22.93 9.96 -2.89
C LEU A 166 -24.29 10.65 -3.07
N VAL A 167 -24.33 11.82 -3.71
CA VAL A 167 -25.59 12.52 -4.02
C VAL A 167 -26.42 11.76 -5.06
N ILE A 168 -25.77 11.17 -6.07
CA ILE A 168 -26.44 10.36 -7.10
C ILE A 168 -27.04 9.10 -6.49
N ASP A 169 -26.24 8.32 -5.76
CA ASP A 169 -26.68 7.10 -5.07
C ASP A 169 -25.71 6.76 -3.94
N TRP A 170 -26.02 7.22 -2.73
CA TRP A 170 -25.16 7.01 -1.57
C TRP A 170 -24.97 5.53 -1.25
N LYS A 171 -26.02 4.71 -1.39
CA LYS A 171 -25.97 3.29 -1.03
C LYS A 171 -25.09 2.55 -2.03
N GLN A 172 -25.31 2.75 -3.33
CA GLN A 172 -24.49 2.12 -4.37
C GLN A 172 -23.04 2.61 -4.32
N THR A 173 -22.81 3.88 -3.99
CA THR A 173 -21.46 4.43 -3.79
C THR A 173 -20.72 3.71 -2.67
N LEU A 174 -21.34 3.57 -1.49
CA LEU A 174 -20.71 2.88 -0.37
C LEU A 174 -20.46 1.40 -0.66
N LEU A 175 -21.44 0.70 -1.24
CA LEU A 175 -21.28 -0.70 -1.62
C LEU A 175 -20.16 -0.89 -2.65
N THR A 176 -20.11 -0.02 -3.66
CA THR A 176 -19.13 -0.13 -4.75
C THR A 176 -17.72 0.21 -4.29
N PHE A 177 -17.53 1.32 -3.58
CA PHE A 177 -16.20 1.88 -3.31
C PHE A 177 -15.71 1.58 -1.90
N ALA A 178 -16.55 1.73 -0.87
CA ALA A 178 -16.09 1.62 0.51
C ALA A 178 -15.62 0.21 0.87
N ILE A 179 -16.36 -0.84 0.44
CA ILE A 179 -16.02 -2.23 0.76
C ILE A 179 -14.64 -2.61 0.18
N PRO A 180 -14.37 -2.47 -1.13
CA PRO A 180 -13.05 -2.81 -1.69
C PRO A 180 -11.91 -1.95 -1.12
N TRP A 181 -12.14 -0.66 -0.92
CA TRP A 181 -11.11 0.24 -0.40
C TRP A 181 -10.73 -0.09 1.04
N VAL A 182 -11.71 -0.31 1.92
CA VAL A 182 -11.45 -0.69 3.32
C VAL A 182 -10.70 -2.01 3.37
N PHE A 183 -11.10 -2.99 2.57
CA PHE A 183 -10.38 -4.26 2.46
C PHE A 183 -8.93 -4.06 2.00
N GLY A 184 -8.71 -3.28 0.94
CA GLY A 184 -7.37 -3.02 0.40
C GLY A 184 -6.43 -2.35 1.40
N GLN A 185 -6.91 -1.30 2.07
CA GLN A 185 -6.16 -0.59 3.11
C GLN A 185 -5.88 -1.48 4.32
N TYR A 186 -6.88 -2.26 4.76
CA TYR A 186 -6.72 -3.22 5.85
C TYR A 186 -5.62 -4.23 5.54
N CYS A 187 -5.65 -4.86 4.35
CA CYS A 187 -4.64 -5.84 3.95
C CYS A 187 -3.25 -5.22 3.88
N LEU A 188 -3.10 -4.01 3.35
CA LEU A 188 -1.81 -3.32 3.27
C LEU A 188 -1.19 -3.13 4.66
N ILE A 189 -1.97 -2.63 5.62
CA ILE A 189 -1.48 -2.38 6.99
C ILE A 189 -1.24 -3.71 7.73
N ALA A 190 -2.14 -4.69 7.59
CA ALA A 190 -1.97 -6.00 8.23
C ALA A 190 -0.70 -6.72 7.76
N ILE A 191 -0.40 -6.66 6.45
CA ILE A 191 0.81 -7.26 5.89
C ILE A 191 2.07 -6.57 6.40
N ASN A 192 2.04 -5.26 6.64
CA ASN A 192 3.16 -4.54 7.23
C ASN A 192 3.56 -5.14 8.59
N LEU A 193 2.59 -5.44 9.47
CA LEU A 193 2.88 -6.15 10.73
C LEU A 193 3.56 -7.50 10.49
N LEU A 194 3.04 -8.31 9.55
CA LEU A 194 3.60 -9.63 9.26
C LEU A 194 5.05 -9.53 8.74
N GLN A 195 5.35 -8.48 7.99
CA GLN A 195 6.66 -8.23 7.41
C GLN A 195 7.68 -7.69 8.42
N HIS A 196 7.26 -7.04 9.50
CA HIS A 196 8.17 -6.38 10.44
C HIS A 196 8.20 -6.97 11.86
N GLN A 197 7.14 -7.64 12.31
CA GLN A 197 7.05 -8.08 13.72
C GLN A 197 8.09 -9.16 14.04
N ASP A 198 8.84 -9.02 15.13
CA ASP A 198 9.95 -9.94 15.48
C ASP A 198 11.10 -9.93 14.45
N CYS A 199 11.35 -8.80 13.81
CA CYS A 199 12.56 -8.59 13.02
C CYS A 199 13.57 -7.79 13.82
N ASP A 200 14.85 -7.93 13.48
CA ASP A 200 15.90 -7.09 14.06
C ASP A 200 15.93 -5.76 13.29
N HIS A 201 15.22 -4.77 13.81
CA HIS A 201 15.10 -3.45 13.20
C HIS A 201 16.41 -2.67 13.09
N ALA A 202 17.44 -3.06 13.84
CA ALA A 202 18.78 -2.45 13.76
C ALA A 202 19.66 -3.11 12.68
N SER A 203 19.27 -4.27 12.16
CA SER A 203 20.01 -4.98 11.11
C SER A 203 19.77 -4.38 9.73
N ASP A 204 20.83 -4.23 8.95
CA ASP A 204 20.74 -3.84 7.53
C ASP A 204 19.95 -4.85 6.67
N TRP A 205 19.86 -6.11 7.10
CA TRP A 205 19.28 -7.20 6.29
C TRP A 205 18.08 -7.87 6.94
N ASN A 206 18.01 -7.91 8.28
CA ASN A 206 17.01 -8.69 9.01
C ASN A 206 15.88 -7.84 9.62
N HIS A 207 15.78 -6.56 9.24
CA HIS A 207 14.76 -5.63 9.71
C HIS A 207 13.35 -5.86 9.15
N SER A 208 13.20 -6.81 8.21
CA SER A 208 11.94 -7.14 7.55
C SER A 208 11.94 -8.55 6.97
N ARG A 209 10.76 -9.04 6.56
CA ARG A 209 10.56 -10.32 5.86
C ARG A 209 10.13 -10.13 4.42
N ASN A 210 10.48 -11.10 3.58
CA ASN A 210 10.12 -11.12 2.17
C ASN A 210 9.08 -12.20 1.84
N LEU A 211 8.28 -11.92 0.82
CA LEU A 211 7.55 -12.90 0.03
C LEU A 211 8.33 -13.10 -1.27
N THR A 212 8.91 -14.27 -1.51
CA THR A 212 9.81 -14.53 -2.67
C THR A 212 9.16 -15.36 -3.79
N GLY A 213 7.94 -15.87 -3.57
CA GLY A 213 7.22 -16.66 -4.58
C GLY A 213 6.88 -15.85 -5.83
N LYS A 214 7.11 -16.44 -7.01
CA LYS A 214 6.89 -15.79 -8.32
C LYS A 214 5.43 -15.42 -8.54
N THR A 215 4.49 -16.34 -8.27
CA THR A 215 3.05 -16.12 -8.48
C THR A 215 2.53 -14.99 -7.59
N GLY A 216 2.86 -15.01 -6.29
CA GLY A 216 2.48 -13.95 -5.37
C GLY A 216 3.03 -12.59 -5.81
N ASN A 217 4.32 -12.51 -6.17
CA ASN A 217 4.93 -11.28 -6.64
C ASN A 217 4.44 -10.81 -8.00
N TRP A 218 3.80 -11.67 -8.79
CA TRP A 218 3.15 -11.22 -10.01
C TRP A 218 1.99 -10.28 -9.70
N PHE A 219 1.17 -10.61 -8.70
CA PHE A 219 0.08 -9.76 -8.21
C PHE A 219 0.59 -8.61 -7.32
N LEU A 220 1.54 -8.89 -6.44
CA LEU A 220 2.10 -7.89 -5.51
C LEU A 220 3.08 -6.92 -6.17
N LEU A 221 3.21 -6.94 -7.50
CA LEU A 221 4.13 -6.08 -8.24
C LEU A 221 5.58 -6.15 -7.71
N ASN A 222 6.06 -7.34 -7.35
CA ASN A 222 7.34 -7.59 -6.68
C ASN A 222 7.55 -6.87 -5.32
N ASN A 223 6.52 -6.24 -4.76
CA ASN A 223 6.58 -5.59 -3.44
C ASN A 223 6.73 -6.60 -2.28
N GLY A 224 6.67 -7.91 -2.58
CA GLY A 224 7.03 -8.95 -1.64
C GLY A 224 8.52 -8.96 -1.28
N PHE A 225 9.41 -8.42 -2.12
CA PHE A 225 10.83 -8.23 -1.80
C PHE A 225 11.03 -6.99 -0.91
N HIS A 226 10.41 -7.03 0.27
CA HIS A 226 10.27 -5.90 1.19
C HIS A 226 11.60 -5.37 1.73
N THR A 227 12.57 -6.23 2.00
CA THR A 227 13.91 -5.80 2.43
C THR A 227 14.60 -4.98 1.34
N ALA A 228 14.50 -5.43 0.08
CA ALA A 228 15.02 -4.67 -1.06
C ALA A 228 14.32 -3.32 -1.21
N HIS A 229 13.01 -3.32 -1.02
CA HIS A 229 12.19 -2.11 -1.04
C HIS A 229 12.62 -1.12 0.06
N HIS A 230 12.82 -1.56 1.30
CA HIS A 230 13.29 -0.68 2.38
C HIS A 230 14.69 -0.13 2.17
N LEU A 231 15.61 -0.93 1.63
CA LEU A 231 16.98 -0.49 1.35
C LEU A 231 17.07 0.45 0.13
N LYS A 232 16.19 0.27 -0.86
CA LYS A 232 16.15 1.05 -2.10
C LYS A 232 14.71 1.46 -2.44
N PRO A 233 14.07 2.34 -1.65
CA PRO A 233 12.65 2.66 -1.82
C PRO A 233 12.35 3.26 -3.19
N SER A 234 13.22 4.11 -3.73
CA SER A 234 13.05 4.70 -5.06
C SER A 234 13.41 3.79 -6.23
N MET A 235 13.82 2.53 -5.98
CA MET A 235 14.06 1.56 -7.05
C MET A 235 12.74 1.11 -7.66
N HIS A 236 12.68 1.05 -8.99
CA HIS A 236 11.49 0.54 -9.65
C HIS A 236 11.22 -0.91 -9.23
N TRP A 237 9.97 -1.22 -8.90
CA TRP A 237 9.56 -2.48 -8.31
C TRP A 237 9.95 -3.70 -9.16
N SER A 238 10.07 -3.55 -10.49
CA SER A 238 10.48 -4.65 -11.38
C SER A 238 11.93 -5.08 -11.18
N LEU A 239 12.77 -4.24 -10.57
CA LEU A 239 14.20 -4.49 -10.35
C LEU A 239 14.48 -5.12 -8.98
N LEU A 240 13.54 -5.01 -8.03
CA LEU A 240 13.69 -5.52 -6.66
C LEU A 240 14.09 -7.01 -6.58
N PRO A 241 13.56 -7.94 -7.40
CA PRO A 241 13.96 -9.35 -7.32
C PRO A 241 15.44 -9.56 -7.64
N ALA A 242 15.94 -8.86 -8.67
CA ALA A 242 17.34 -8.95 -9.07
C ALA A 242 18.27 -8.31 -8.02
N TYR A 243 17.84 -7.19 -7.43
CA TYR A 243 18.55 -6.55 -6.34
C TYR A 243 18.62 -7.43 -5.10
N HIS A 244 17.50 -8.04 -4.70
CA HIS A 244 17.43 -8.98 -3.58
C HIS A 244 18.40 -10.14 -3.76
N LYS A 245 18.36 -10.81 -4.92
CA LYS A 245 19.25 -11.93 -5.23
C LYS A 245 20.73 -11.54 -5.15
N LYS A 246 21.08 -10.36 -5.67
CA LYS A 246 22.47 -9.93 -5.78
C LYS A 246 23.04 -9.40 -4.46
N HIS A 247 22.23 -8.74 -3.64
CA HIS A 247 22.74 -7.95 -2.52
C HIS A 247 22.22 -8.38 -1.14
N ILE A 248 21.07 -9.05 -1.06
CA ILE A 248 20.38 -9.33 0.22
C ILE A 248 20.45 -10.82 0.57
N GLU A 249 20.20 -11.69 -0.40
CA GLU A 249 19.97 -13.13 -0.17
C GLU A 249 21.13 -13.81 0.58
N ALA A 250 22.38 -13.39 0.34
CA ALA A 250 23.57 -13.96 0.99
C ALA A 250 23.81 -13.49 2.43
N HIS A 251 23.20 -12.37 2.85
CA HIS A 251 23.44 -11.76 4.17
C HIS A 251 22.25 -11.90 5.12
N MET A 252 21.06 -12.14 4.58
CA MET A 252 19.81 -12.23 5.31
C MET A 252 19.62 -13.62 5.94
N ASP A 253 19.01 -13.68 7.12
CA ASP A 253 18.53 -14.94 7.69
C ASP A 253 17.50 -15.60 6.74
N PRO A 254 17.75 -16.82 6.24
CA PRO A 254 16.86 -17.50 5.31
C PRO A 254 15.42 -17.68 5.82
N SER A 255 15.21 -17.73 7.15
CA SER A 255 13.90 -17.87 7.77
C SER A 255 12.98 -16.65 7.54
N LEU A 256 13.54 -15.50 7.16
CA LEU A 256 12.79 -14.29 6.83
C LEU A 256 12.25 -14.29 5.38
N ASN A 257 12.57 -15.30 4.58
CA ASN A 257 12.11 -15.46 3.20
C ASN A 257 10.96 -16.48 3.10
N HIS A 258 9.73 -16.00 2.93
CA HIS A 258 8.55 -16.84 2.78
C HIS A 258 8.15 -17.03 1.31
N LYS A 259 7.72 -18.23 0.93
CA LYS A 259 7.29 -18.53 -0.45
C LYS A 259 5.93 -17.94 -0.83
N SER A 260 5.05 -17.69 0.13
CA SER A 260 3.72 -17.13 -0.12
C SER A 260 3.20 -16.35 1.09
N LEU A 261 2.20 -15.48 0.85
CA LEU A 261 1.54 -14.75 1.92
C LEU A 261 0.81 -15.71 2.89
N CYS A 262 0.19 -16.76 2.38
CA CYS A 262 -0.46 -17.78 3.23
C CYS A 262 0.55 -18.48 4.14
N HIS A 263 1.74 -18.82 3.63
CA HIS A 263 2.82 -19.39 4.43
C HIS A 263 3.27 -18.41 5.52
N LEU A 264 3.48 -17.13 5.17
CA LEU A 264 3.83 -16.11 6.15
C LEU A 264 2.75 -16.00 7.24
N ILE A 265 1.48 -15.80 6.86
CA ILE A 265 0.35 -15.71 7.80
C ILE A 265 0.31 -16.91 8.74
N TRP A 266 0.43 -18.13 8.20
CA TRP A 266 0.45 -19.35 9.00
C TRP A 266 1.58 -19.36 10.03
N CYS A 267 2.82 -19.07 9.61
CA CYS A 267 3.96 -19.00 10.52
C CYS A 267 3.77 -17.93 11.61
N ARG A 268 3.19 -16.78 11.25
CA ARG A 268 3.02 -15.65 12.17
C ARG A 268 1.91 -15.85 13.19
N ILE A 269 0.82 -16.53 12.82
CA ILE A 269 -0.28 -16.85 13.74
C ILE A 269 0.15 -17.96 14.71
N ASN A 270 0.92 -18.95 14.24
CA ASN A 270 1.32 -20.11 15.04
C ASN A 270 2.67 -19.95 15.79
N ARG A 271 3.27 -18.75 15.76
CA ARG A 271 4.52 -18.51 16.52
C ARG A 271 4.27 -18.56 18.03
N PRO A 272 5.28 -18.89 18.85
CA PRO A 272 5.17 -18.79 20.30
C PRO A 272 4.71 -17.39 20.74
N PRO A 273 3.82 -17.29 21.75
CA PRO A 273 3.45 -16.00 22.33
C PRO A 273 4.69 -15.27 22.81
N ARG A 274 4.75 -13.95 22.63
CA ARG A 274 5.75 -13.16 23.36
C ARG A 274 5.38 -13.21 24.84
N HIS A 275 6.29 -13.68 25.69
CA HIS A 275 6.20 -13.38 27.11
C HIS A 275 6.36 -11.86 27.26
N ALA A 276 5.37 -11.23 27.91
CA ALA A 276 5.34 -9.78 28.13
C ALA A 276 6.43 -9.34 29.10
#